data_AF-A0A9E0FXA5-F1
#
_entry.id   AF-A0A9E0FXA5-F1
#
_cell.length_a   1.000
_cell.length_b   1.000
_cell.length_c   1.000
_cell.angle_alpha   90.00
_cell.angle_beta   90.00
_cell.angle_gamma   90.00
#
_symmetry.space_group_name_H-M   'P 1'
#
loop_
_entity.id
_entity.type
_entity.pdbx_description
1 polymer ?
#
loop_
_entity_poly.entity_id
_entity_poly.type
_entity_poly.pdbx_seq_one_letter_code
_entity_poly.pdbx_strand_id
1 'polypeptide(L)'
;ILPAWAWDRDKILSKARIPDTDLYDPISLITYLICYRLEWESTTWSGQDGLGQFLEYLLKHDETQFFQAIGWISKQSWYVTTESCHAMKPALIHFEKAQEYIDHYICDEMGHYKFMEQVFQDLDLQKEDFNVGAATKWLLSAHERVAAFSPLAFAAMINIFEAAYYEGQDPISRVIKLSSKPQAAQGFDLHYKINQEHRHCDVPVRLASYLAPQTYSHATLTLGLFELTLNFLDKMEKNLAKKFSI
;
A
#
# COMPACT_ATOMS: atom_id res chain seq x y z
N ILE A 1 -15.31 19.24 -3.13
CA ILE A 1 -16.31 18.15 -3.08
C ILE A 1 -15.56 16.91 -2.63
N LEU A 2 -15.81 16.42 -1.41
CA LEU A 2 -15.28 15.12 -0.99
C LEU A 2 -15.93 14.06 -1.87
N PRO A 3 -15.20 13.06 -2.38
CA PRO A 3 -15.80 12.02 -3.24
C PRO A 3 -16.97 11.38 -2.50
N ALA A 4 -18.08 11.15 -3.20
CA ALA A 4 -19.22 10.43 -2.68
C ALA A 4 -18.75 9.01 -2.33
N TRP A 5 -18.83 8.66 -1.05
CA TRP A 5 -18.38 7.39 -0.48
C TRP A 5 -19.01 6.21 -1.22
N ALA A 6 -18.20 5.21 -1.59
CA ALA A 6 -18.64 4.06 -2.38
C ALA A 6 -18.86 2.80 -1.53
N TRP A 7 -18.29 2.73 -0.31
CA TRP A 7 -18.37 1.53 0.51
C TRP A 7 -19.56 1.58 1.47
N ASP A 8 -20.34 0.51 1.47
CA ASP A 8 -21.41 0.28 2.42
C ASP A 8 -20.80 -0.07 3.79
N ARG A 9 -20.53 0.97 4.58
CA ARG A 9 -19.90 0.84 5.90
C ARG A 9 -20.74 0.01 6.86
N ASP A 10 -22.06 0.18 6.81
CA ASP A 10 -22.99 -0.57 7.66
C ASP A 10 -22.93 -2.06 7.32
N LYS A 11 -22.84 -2.39 6.03
CA LYS A 11 -22.60 -3.77 5.59
C LYS A 11 -21.27 -4.30 6.12
N ILE A 12 -20.15 -3.59 5.97
CA ILE A 12 -18.83 -4.05 6.46
C ILE A 12 -18.87 -4.30 7.97
N LEU A 13 -19.37 -3.32 8.74
CA LEU A 13 -19.47 -3.42 10.18
C LEU A 13 -20.40 -4.56 10.60
N SER A 14 -21.56 -4.71 9.94
CA SER A 14 -22.50 -5.81 10.25
C SER A 14 -21.88 -7.19 10.07
N LYS A 15 -20.96 -7.34 9.10
CA LYS A 15 -20.29 -8.61 8.82
C LYS A 15 -19.16 -8.93 9.78
N ALA A 16 -18.56 -7.93 10.41
CA ALA A 16 -17.52 -8.10 11.43
C ALA A 16 -18.09 -8.14 12.86
N ARG A 17 -19.38 -7.85 13.08
CA ARG A 17 -20.00 -7.85 14.41
C ARG A 17 -20.10 -9.28 14.96
N ILE A 18 -19.70 -9.45 16.21
CA ILE A 18 -19.87 -10.72 16.94
C ILE A 18 -21.34 -10.82 17.37
N PRO A 19 -22.05 -11.95 17.07
CA PRO A 19 -23.45 -12.13 17.41
C PRO A 19 -23.73 -11.84 18.89
N ASP A 20 -24.85 -11.17 19.15
CA ASP A 20 -25.34 -10.83 20.49
C ASP A 20 -24.40 -9.94 21.33
N THR A 21 -23.46 -9.22 20.69
CA THR A 21 -22.56 -8.25 21.36
C THR A 21 -22.47 -6.93 20.60
N ASP A 22 -21.87 -5.92 21.23
CA ASP A 22 -21.48 -4.64 20.59
C ASP A 22 -20.00 -4.62 20.17
N LEU A 23 -19.39 -5.80 20.07
CA LEU A 23 -17.99 -5.98 19.72
C LEU A 23 -17.81 -6.52 18.30
N TYR A 24 -16.65 -6.24 17.74
CA TYR A 24 -16.27 -6.54 16.36
C TYR A 24 -15.06 -7.46 16.34
N ASP A 25 -15.12 -8.50 15.53
CA ASP A 25 -14.03 -9.45 15.32
C ASP A 25 -12.93 -8.82 14.44
N PRO A 26 -11.68 -8.66 14.95
CA PRO A 26 -10.58 -8.02 14.23
C PRO A 26 -10.25 -8.71 12.91
N ILE A 27 -10.25 -10.05 12.92
CA ILE A 27 -9.89 -10.87 11.76
C ILE A 27 -10.92 -10.63 10.65
N SER A 28 -12.21 -10.78 10.96
CA SER A 28 -13.30 -10.54 10.02
C SER A 28 -13.22 -9.13 9.43
N LEU A 29 -13.04 -8.10 10.27
CA LEU A 29 -12.94 -6.72 9.77
C LEU A 29 -11.78 -6.55 8.78
N ILE A 30 -10.58 -7.04 9.12
CA ILE A 30 -9.40 -6.93 8.25
C ILE A 30 -9.59 -7.73 6.96
N THR A 31 -10.15 -8.94 7.01
CA THR A 31 -10.45 -9.73 5.81
C THR A 31 -11.41 -9.01 4.88
N TYR A 32 -12.47 -8.38 5.39
CA TYR A 32 -13.37 -7.57 4.56
C TYR A 32 -12.63 -6.37 3.95
N LEU A 33 -11.81 -5.65 4.71
CA LEU A 33 -11.03 -4.52 4.18
C LEU A 33 -10.06 -4.97 3.07
N ILE A 34 -9.47 -6.16 3.20
CA ILE A 34 -8.65 -6.77 2.14
C ILE A 34 -9.49 -6.99 0.88
N CYS A 35 -10.68 -7.60 0.98
CA CYS A 35 -11.56 -7.78 -0.18
C CYS A 35 -11.88 -6.46 -0.89
N TYR A 36 -12.21 -5.41 -0.14
CA TYR A 36 -12.53 -4.10 -0.68
C TYR A 36 -11.32 -3.41 -1.32
N ARG A 37 -10.12 -3.57 -0.75
CA ARG A 37 -8.87 -3.12 -1.39
C ARG A 37 -8.63 -3.86 -2.72
N LEU A 38 -8.80 -5.18 -2.75
CA LEU A 38 -8.62 -5.97 -3.98
C LEU A 38 -9.62 -5.54 -5.08
N GLU A 39 -10.88 -5.26 -4.70
CA GLU A 39 -11.87 -4.69 -5.61
C GLU A 39 -11.43 -3.32 -6.14
N TRP A 40 -10.93 -2.45 -5.26
CA TRP A 40 -10.34 -1.17 -5.66
C TRP A 40 -9.19 -1.37 -6.64
N GLU A 41 -8.19 -2.20 -6.35
CA GLU A 41 -7.06 -2.47 -7.24
C GLU A 41 -7.50 -3.03 -8.60
N SER A 42 -8.52 -3.90 -8.62
CA SER A 42 -9.08 -4.46 -9.86
C SER A 42 -9.71 -3.42 -10.78
N THR A 43 -10.11 -2.26 -10.24
CA THR A 43 -10.78 -1.19 -10.98
C THR A 43 -9.88 0.01 -11.25
N THR A 44 -8.99 0.38 -10.33
CA THR A 44 -8.12 1.55 -10.43
C THR A 44 -6.67 1.23 -10.82
N TRP A 45 -6.12 0.09 -10.41
CA TRP A 45 -4.72 -0.25 -10.68
C TRP A 45 -4.57 -1.11 -11.94
N SER A 46 -5.37 -2.17 -12.06
CA SER A 46 -5.39 -3.12 -13.18
C SER A 46 -6.63 -3.01 -14.09
N GLY A 47 -7.56 -2.12 -13.76
CA GLY A 47 -8.81 -1.92 -14.50
C GLY A 47 -8.66 -1.16 -15.82
N GLN A 48 -9.79 -1.01 -16.51
CA GLN A 48 -9.89 -0.38 -17.84
C GLN A 48 -9.52 1.12 -17.88
N ASP A 49 -9.29 1.77 -16.73
CA ASP A 49 -8.93 3.19 -16.59
C ASP A 49 -7.68 3.39 -15.71
N GLY A 50 -6.89 2.33 -15.47
CA GLY A 50 -5.90 2.30 -14.40
C GLY A 50 -4.49 2.80 -14.69
N LEU A 51 -3.67 2.92 -13.63
CA LEU A 51 -2.27 3.34 -13.71
C LEU A 51 -1.47 2.52 -14.75
N GLY A 52 -1.72 1.22 -14.85
CA GLY A 52 -1.06 0.35 -15.84
C GLY A 52 -1.30 0.79 -17.29
N GLN A 53 -2.54 1.14 -17.64
CA GLN A 53 -2.85 1.61 -19.00
C GLN A 53 -2.23 2.97 -19.30
N PHE A 54 -2.24 3.87 -18.32
CA PHE A 54 -1.58 5.17 -18.43
C PHE A 54 -0.07 5.01 -18.68
N LEU A 55 0.59 4.10 -17.95
CA LEU A 55 2.01 3.82 -18.15
C LEU A 55 2.28 3.18 -19.52
N GLU A 56 1.46 2.22 -19.96
CA GLU A 56 1.55 1.64 -21.31
C GLU A 56 1.30 2.68 -22.41
N TYR A 57 0.40 3.64 -22.18
CA TYR A 57 0.18 4.76 -23.10
C TYR A 57 1.41 5.65 -23.20
N LEU A 58 1.98 6.09 -22.08
CA LEU A 58 3.21 6.89 -22.08
C LEU A 58 4.34 6.15 -22.79
N LEU A 59 4.54 4.87 -22.49
CA LEU A 59 5.60 4.07 -23.10
C LEU A 59 5.51 4.08 -24.65
N LYS A 60 4.30 4.01 -25.20
CA LYS A 60 4.08 4.00 -26.66
C LYS A 60 4.26 5.36 -27.33
N HIS A 61 4.05 6.46 -26.60
CA HIS A 61 3.99 7.81 -27.19
C HIS A 61 5.17 8.69 -26.83
N ASP A 62 5.67 8.59 -25.60
CA ASP A 62 6.79 9.36 -25.06
C ASP A 62 7.47 8.57 -23.94
N GLU A 63 8.48 7.78 -24.31
CA GLU A 63 9.24 6.96 -23.36
C GLU A 63 9.99 7.79 -22.32
N THR A 64 10.34 9.05 -22.65
CA THR A 64 10.96 9.95 -21.67
C THR A 64 9.97 10.32 -20.57
N GLN A 65 8.74 10.67 -20.92
CA GLN A 65 7.67 10.88 -19.94
C GLN A 65 7.32 9.62 -19.17
N PHE A 66 7.34 8.45 -19.83
CA PHE A 66 7.20 7.16 -19.16
C PHE A 66 8.26 7.00 -18.05
N PHE A 67 9.54 7.20 -18.34
CA PHE A 67 10.60 7.11 -17.33
C PHE A 67 10.44 8.15 -16.21
N GLN A 68 9.97 9.36 -16.52
CA GLN A 68 9.64 10.36 -15.50
C GLN A 68 8.48 9.91 -14.59
N ALA A 69 7.46 9.27 -15.15
CA ALA A 69 6.37 8.70 -14.36
C ALA A 69 6.87 7.55 -13.46
N ILE A 70 7.70 6.64 -13.99
CA ILE A 70 8.32 5.57 -13.20
C ILE A 70 9.20 6.14 -12.09
N GLY A 71 10.06 7.11 -12.39
CA GLY A 71 10.90 7.78 -11.37
C GLY A 71 10.06 8.41 -10.26
N TRP A 72 8.92 9.02 -10.60
CA TRP A 72 8.01 9.55 -9.60
C TRP A 72 7.36 8.45 -8.73
N ILE A 73 6.96 7.32 -9.33
CA ILE A 73 6.41 6.16 -8.62
C ILE A 73 7.47 5.55 -7.69
N SER A 74 8.67 5.29 -8.20
CA SER A 74 9.82 4.79 -7.44
C SER A 74 10.17 5.70 -6.26
N LYS A 75 9.98 7.01 -6.39
CA LYS A 75 10.18 7.95 -5.28
C LYS A 75 9.18 7.72 -4.14
N GLN A 76 7.94 7.38 -4.46
CA GLN A 76 6.92 7.09 -3.44
C GLN A 76 7.26 5.79 -2.72
N SER A 77 7.57 4.74 -3.48
CA SER A 77 7.96 3.43 -2.92
C SER A 77 9.24 3.52 -2.10
N TRP A 78 10.25 4.29 -2.55
CA TRP A 78 11.47 4.55 -1.80
C TRP A 78 11.18 5.21 -0.45
N TYR A 79 10.30 6.21 -0.44
CA TYR A 79 9.96 6.91 0.80
C TYR A 79 9.22 5.98 1.77
N VAL A 80 8.25 5.20 1.28
CA VAL A 80 7.55 4.19 2.09
C VAL A 80 8.52 3.17 2.68
N THR A 81 9.35 2.54 1.86
CA THR A 81 10.29 1.49 2.30
C THR A 81 11.44 2.02 3.18
N THR A 82 11.71 3.33 3.16
CA THR A 82 12.68 3.97 4.06
C THR A 82 12.08 4.23 5.45
N GLU A 83 10.83 4.69 5.49
CA GLU A 83 10.21 5.18 6.72
C GLU A 83 9.30 4.13 7.41
N SER A 84 8.89 3.07 6.71
CA SER A 84 7.97 2.04 7.22
C SER A 84 8.45 1.43 8.53
N CYS A 85 9.72 1.04 8.60
CA CYS A 85 10.37 0.49 9.79
C CYS A 85 10.28 1.43 11.00
N HIS A 86 10.40 2.74 10.80
CA HIS A 86 10.24 3.72 11.88
C HIS A 86 8.77 3.86 12.28
N ALA A 87 7.88 3.99 11.29
CA ALA A 87 6.45 4.15 11.49
C ALA A 87 5.80 2.95 12.22
N MET A 88 6.38 1.76 12.14
CA MET A 88 5.85 0.55 12.78
C MET A 88 6.23 0.38 14.25
N LYS A 89 7.38 0.91 14.69
CA LYS A 89 7.89 0.72 16.06
C LYS A 89 6.90 1.06 17.17
N PRO A 90 6.08 2.13 17.08
CA PRO A 90 5.11 2.44 18.12
C PRO A 90 4.08 1.33 18.37
N ALA A 91 3.81 0.47 17.39
CA ALA A 91 2.83 -0.61 17.53
C ALA A 91 3.28 -1.73 18.48
N LEU A 92 4.60 -1.90 18.69
CA LEU A 92 5.15 -3.00 19.50
C LEU A 92 4.55 -3.06 20.91
N ILE A 93 4.16 -1.91 21.47
CA ILE A 93 3.54 -1.82 22.81
C ILE A 93 2.18 -2.54 22.89
N HIS A 94 1.48 -2.70 21.77
CA HIS A 94 0.15 -3.32 21.70
C HIS A 94 0.20 -4.80 21.34
N PHE A 95 1.35 -5.30 20.89
CA PHE A 95 1.50 -6.62 20.31
C PHE A 95 2.58 -7.43 21.03
N GLU A 96 2.58 -7.45 22.36
CA GLU A 96 3.58 -8.19 23.16
C GLU A 96 3.73 -9.66 22.70
N LYS A 97 2.61 -10.33 22.42
CA LYS A 97 2.58 -11.72 21.94
C LYS A 97 3.01 -11.92 20.49
N ALA A 98 3.13 -10.84 19.72
CA ALA A 98 3.57 -10.85 18.32
C ALA A 98 4.82 -9.98 18.11
N GLN A 99 5.53 -9.62 19.19
CA GLN A 99 6.66 -8.71 19.13
C GLN A 99 7.76 -9.27 18.21
N GLU A 100 8.17 -10.53 18.42
CA GLU A 100 9.17 -11.18 17.56
C GLU A 100 8.75 -11.21 16.09
N TYR A 101 7.45 -11.37 15.83
CA TYR A 101 6.92 -11.39 14.48
C TYR A 101 6.99 -10.00 13.81
N ILE A 102 6.62 -8.94 14.54
CA ILE A 102 6.73 -7.57 14.04
C ILE A 102 8.20 -7.18 13.87
N ASP A 103 9.07 -7.56 14.80
CA ASP A 103 10.51 -7.30 14.71
C ASP A 103 11.13 -8.01 13.51
N HIS A 104 10.72 -9.26 13.22
CA HIS A 104 11.16 -9.98 12.03
C HIS A 104 10.71 -9.28 10.75
N TYR A 105 9.43 -8.88 10.67
CA TYR A 105 8.91 -8.13 9.53
C TYR A 105 9.62 -6.78 9.34
N ILE A 106 9.89 -6.04 10.41
CA ILE A 106 10.70 -4.80 10.36
C ILE A 106 12.12 -5.08 9.87
N CYS A 107 12.73 -6.19 10.28
CA CYS A 107 14.06 -6.58 9.80
C CYS A 107 14.04 -6.94 8.31
N ASP A 108 12.99 -7.61 7.84
CA ASP A 108 12.83 -7.98 6.43
C ASP A 108 12.67 -6.74 5.54
N GLU A 109 11.85 -5.77 5.96
CA GLU A 109 11.65 -4.50 5.23
C GLU A 109 12.90 -3.60 5.21
N MET A 110 13.84 -3.81 6.14
CA MET A 110 15.04 -3.00 6.27
C MET A 110 15.93 -3.14 5.02
N GLY A 111 16.03 -2.06 4.25
CA GLY A 111 16.88 -2.01 3.05
C GLY A 111 16.13 -2.19 1.74
N HIS A 112 14.81 -2.44 1.77
CA HIS A 112 13.97 -2.50 0.56
C HIS A 112 14.04 -1.21 -0.28
N TYR A 113 14.31 -0.06 0.36
CA TYR A 113 14.52 1.21 -0.34
C TYR A 113 15.66 1.16 -1.38
N LYS A 114 16.67 0.29 -1.19
CA LYS A 114 17.79 0.12 -2.13
C LYS A 114 17.33 -0.43 -3.48
N PHE A 115 16.25 -1.22 -3.49
CA PHE A 115 15.67 -1.70 -4.74
C PHE A 115 15.16 -0.54 -5.58
N MET A 116 14.56 0.47 -4.95
CA MET A 116 14.08 1.67 -5.66
C MET A 116 15.24 2.57 -6.07
N GLU A 117 16.32 2.64 -5.29
CA GLU A 117 17.56 3.33 -5.69
C GLU A 117 18.17 2.72 -6.95
N GLN A 118 18.14 1.39 -7.09
CA GLN A 118 18.57 0.71 -8.31
C GLN A 118 17.72 1.12 -9.53
N VAL A 119 16.40 1.26 -9.37
CA VAL A 119 15.52 1.72 -10.46
C VAL A 119 15.94 3.10 -10.97
N PHE A 120 16.29 4.03 -10.07
CA PHE A 120 16.77 5.36 -10.48
C PHE A 120 18.08 5.29 -11.25
N GLN A 121 19.03 4.47 -10.78
CA GLN A 121 20.30 4.26 -11.47
C GLN A 121 20.10 3.66 -12.86
N ASP A 122 19.28 2.61 -12.97
CA ASP A 122 19.02 1.91 -14.22
C ASP A 122 18.31 2.78 -15.26
N LEU A 123 17.53 3.77 -14.82
CA LEU A 123 16.85 4.73 -15.67
C LEU A 123 17.69 5.98 -15.99
N ASP A 124 18.89 6.12 -15.44
CA ASP A 124 19.71 7.34 -15.48
C ASP A 124 18.99 8.58 -14.91
N LEU A 125 18.23 8.40 -13.82
CA LEU A 125 17.48 9.44 -13.14
C LEU A 125 18.08 9.75 -11.76
N GLN A 126 17.95 11.00 -11.29
CA GLN A 126 18.30 11.34 -9.92
C GLN A 126 17.05 11.30 -9.04
N LYS A 127 17.13 10.57 -7.93
CA LYS A 127 16.02 10.43 -6.97
C LYS A 127 15.58 11.79 -6.38
N GLU A 128 16.51 12.74 -6.31
CA GLU A 128 16.35 14.08 -5.77
C GLU A 128 15.46 14.97 -6.64
N ASP A 129 15.34 14.65 -7.94
CA ASP A 129 14.50 15.39 -8.88
C ASP A 129 13.00 15.14 -8.67
N PHE A 130 12.65 14.13 -7.86
CA PHE A 130 11.28 13.70 -7.63
C PHE A 130 10.83 14.06 -6.21
N ASN A 131 9.65 14.69 -6.12
CA ASN A 131 9.01 14.99 -4.85
C ASN A 131 8.14 13.83 -4.35
N VAL A 132 8.18 13.61 -3.04
CA VAL A 132 7.22 12.71 -2.37
C VAL A 132 5.84 13.39 -2.35
N GLY A 133 4.83 12.67 -2.84
CA GLY A 133 3.45 13.11 -2.90
C GLY A 133 2.82 13.32 -1.52
N ALA A 134 1.84 14.22 -1.46
CA ALA A 134 1.16 14.54 -0.20
C ALA A 134 0.41 13.34 0.39
N ALA A 135 -0.16 12.46 -0.46
CA ALA A 135 -0.85 11.26 0.00
C ALA A 135 0.13 10.26 0.64
N THR A 136 1.30 10.02 0.04
CA THR A 136 2.34 9.15 0.61
C THR A 136 2.82 9.64 1.97
N LYS A 137 3.06 10.96 2.12
CA LYS A 137 3.43 11.57 3.41
C LYS A 137 2.33 11.39 4.45
N TRP A 138 1.09 11.69 4.06
CA TRP A 138 -0.06 11.54 4.94
C TRP A 138 -0.24 10.10 5.39
N LEU A 139 -0.11 9.13 4.48
CA LEU A 139 -0.22 7.70 4.75
C LEU A 139 0.77 7.25 5.83
N LEU A 140 2.06 7.58 5.69
CA LEU A 140 3.06 7.22 6.70
C LEU A 140 2.83 7.92 8.03
N SER A 141 2.51 9.22 8.02
CA SER A 141 2.18 9.95 9.27
C SER A 141 0.93 9.40 9.94
N ALA A 142 -0.08 8.98 9.18
CA ALA A 142 -1.28 8.34 9.71
C ALA A 142 -0.93 6.97 10.29
N HIS A 143 -0.12 6.18 9.58
CA HIS A 143 0.32 4.85 10.02
C HIS A 143 1.08 4.91 11.35
N GLU A 144 2.08 5.79 11.46
CA GLU A 144 2.84 6.01 12.69
C GLU A 144 1.94 6.43 13.87
N ARG A 145 1.00 7.35 13.62
CA ARG A 145 0.06 7.80 14.65
C ARG A 145 -0.82 6.66 15.12
N VAL A 146 -1.43 5.89 14.21
CA VAL A 146 -2.35 4.81 14.60
C VAL A 146 -1.62 3.64 15.24
N ALA A 147 -0.35 3.40 14.87
CA ALA A 147 0.51 2.44 15.55
C ALA A 147 0.56 2.71 17.07
N ALA A 148 0.52 3.97 17.49
CA ALA A 148 0.58 4.34 18.91
C ALA A 148 -0.73 4.12 19.68
N PHE A 149 -1.92 4.14 19.05
CA PHE A 149 -3.20 4.15 19.80
C PHE A 149 -4.33 3.29 19.24
N SER A 150 -4.21 2.72 18.04
CA SER A 150 -5.23 1.88 17.43
C SER A 150 -4.59 0.68 16.72
N PRO A 151 -4.31 -0.42 17.44
CA PRO A 151 -3.63 -1.57 16.86
C PRO A 151 -4.43 -2.25 15.73
N LEU A 152 -5.77 -2.15 15.76
CA LEU A 152 -6.62 -2.61 14.66
C LEU A 152 -6.41 -1.78 13.39
N ALA A 153 -6.34 -0.44 13.51
CA ALA A 153 -6.12 0.44 12.37
C ALA A 153 -4.71 0.28 11.82
N PHE A 154 -3.71 0.11 12.71
CA PHE A 154 -2.35 -0.24 12.34
C PHE A 154 -2.28 -1.53 11.51
N ALA A 155 -2.84 -2.63 12.03
CA ALA A 155 -2.86 -3.91 11.31
C ALA A 155 -3.57 -3.80 9.95
N ALA A 156 -4.68 -3.07 9.88
CA ALA A 156 -5.36 -2.81 8.62
C ALA A 156 -4.49 -2.01 7.64
N MET A 157 -3.81 -0.95 8.09
CA MET A 157 -2.99 -0.11 7.21
C MET A 157 -1.75 -0.80 6.64
N ILE A 158 -1.21 -1.84 7.31
CA ILE A 158 -0.14 -2.68 6.73
C ILE A 158 -0.56 -3.26 5.38
N ASN A 159 -1.83 -3.67 5.25
CA ASN A 159 -2.37 -4.20 3.98
C ASN A 159 -2.27 -3.22 2.80
N ILE A 160 -2.14 -1.91 3.05
CA ILE A 160 -2.03 -0.91 2.00
C ILE A 160 -0.60 -0.85 1.45
N PHE A 161 0.40 -1.12 2.29
CA PHE A 161 1.80 -1.15 1.88
C PHE A 161 2.16 -2.46 1.18
N GLU A 162 1.51 -3.54 1.60
CA GLU A 162 1.82 -4.87 1.07
C GLU A 162 1.10 -5.13 -0.24
N ALA A 163 1.87 -5.49 -1.28
CA ALA A 163 1.31 -5.84 -2.58
C ALA A 163 0.32 -7.00 -2.45
N ALA A 164 -0.80 -6.91 -3.18
CA ALA A 164 -1.67 -8.05 -3.38
C ALA A 164 -0.92 -9.16 -4.11
N TYR A 165 -1.41 -10.39 -3.98
CA TYR A 165 -0.92 -11.50 -4.79
C TYR A 165 -1.34 -11.29 -6.25
N TYR A 166 -0.39 -10.95 -7.11
CA TYR A 166 -0.55 -10.94 -8.56
C TYR A 166 0.07 -12.22 -9.15
N GLU A 167 -0.68 -12.96 -9.96
CA GLU A 167 -0.14 -14.16 -10.57
C GLU A 167 1.01 -13.80 -11.53
N GLY A 168 2.22 -14.28 -11.21
CA GLY A 168 3.40 -14.21 -12.08
C GLY A 168 4.37 -13.05 -11.82
N GLN A 169 3.92 -11.79 -11.75
CA GLN A 169 4.84 -10.64 -11.67
C GLN A 169 4.19 -9.33 -11.18
N ASP A 170 5.03 -8.42 -10.69
CA ASP A 170 4.62 -7.06 -10.32
C ASP A 170 4.08 -6.27 -11.54
N PRO A 171 2.93 -5.56 -11.42
CA PRO A 171 2.34 -4.83 -12.53
C PRO A 171 3.19 -3.69 -13.10
N ILE A 172 3.97 -2.99 -12.27
CA ILE A 172 4.86 -1.90 -12.71
C ILE A 172 6.06 -2.51 -13.45
N SER A 173 6.68 -3.53 -12.85
CA SER A 173 7.77 -4.31 -13.46
C SER A 173 7.40 -4.80 -14.86
N ARG A 174 6.19 -5.37 -15.01
CA ARG A 174 5.66 -5.84 -16.30
C ARG A 174 5.74 -4.77 -17.39
N VAL A 175 5.38 -3.53 -17.09
CA VAL A 175 5.39 -2.44 -18.08
C VAL A 175 6.81 -1.92 -18.33
N ILE A 176 7.65 -1.80 -17.29
CA ILE A 176 9.06 -1.40 -17.45
C ILE A 176 9.84 -2.35 -18.36
N LYS A 177 9.59 -3.66 -18.27
CA LYS A 177 10.22 -4.68 -19.12
C LYS A 177 9.96 -4.51 -20.62
N LEU A 178 8.95 -3.73 -21.01
CA LEU A 178 8.63 -3.43 -22.40
C LEU A 178 9.38 -2.20 -22.94
N SER A 179 10.10 -1.47 -22.10
CA SER A 179 10.86 -0.28 -22.47
C SER A 179 12.25 -0.57 -23.02
N SER A 180 12.94 0.48 -23.45
CA SER A 180 14.36 0.44 -23.84
C SER A 180 15.31 0.17 -22.67
N LYS A 181 14.84 0.23 -21.41
CA LYS A 181 15.62 -0.03 -20.19
C LYS A 181 14.97 -1.09 -19.29
N PRO A 182 14.80 -2.34 -19.77
CA PRO A 182 14.05 -3.37 -19.04
C PRO A 182 14.70 -3.79 -17.71
N GLN A 183 16.01 -3.58 -17.53
CA GLN A 183 16.74 -3.87 -16.30
C GLN A 183 16.21 -3.07 -15.10
N ALA A 184 15.65 -1.88 -15.33
CA ALA A 184 15.06 -1.05 -14.27
C ALA A 184 13.86 -1.73 -13.56
N ALA A 185 13.31 -2.81 -14.13
CA ALA A 185 12.26 -3.58 -13.51
C ALA A 185 12.75 -4.45 -12.33
N GLN A 186 14.05 -4.73 -12.24
CA GLN A 186 14.63 -5.66 -11.25
C GLN A 186 14.33 -5.27 -9.80
N GLY A 187 14.36 -3.97 -9.50
CA GLY A 187 14.04 -3.48 -8.15
C GLY A 187 12.62 -3.84 -7.71
N PHE A 188 11.64 -3.66 -8.61
CA PHE A 188 10.24 -4.04 -8.36
C PHE A 188 10.06 -5.56 -8.28
N ASP A 189 10.71 -6.33 -9.17
CA ASP A 189 10.67 -7.79 -9.14
C ASP A 189 11.20 -8.38 -7.84
N LEU A 190 12.34 -7.88 -7.35
CA LEU A 190 12.94 -8.35 -6.11
C LEU A 190 12.08 -8.02 -4.89
N HIS A 191 11.58 -6.78 -4.80
CA HIS A 191 10.67 -6.38 -3.74
C HIS A 191 9.42 -7.25 -3.74
N TYR A 192 8.79 -7.42 -4.91
CA TYR A 192 7.61 -8.26 -5.06
C TYR A 192 7.90 -9.71 -4.65
N LYS A 193 9.01 -10.29 -5.11
CA LYS A 193 9.42 -11.65 -4.79
C LYS A 193 9.57 -11.86 -3.27
N ILE A 194 10.26 -10.95 -2.57
CA ILE A 194 10.44 -11.05 -1.12
C ILE A 194 9.09 -11.02 -0.41
N ASN A 195 8.21 -10.06 -0.76
CA ASN A 195 6.89 -9.94 -0.14
C ASN A 195 6.05 -11.21 -0.35
N GLN A 196 6.19 -11.88 -1.50
CA GLN A 196 5.53 -13.17 -1.76
C GLN A 196 6.14 -14.32 -0.96
N GLU A 197 7.47 -14.48 -0.98
CA GLU A 197 8.18 -15.57 -0.29
C GLU A 197 7.96 -15.51 1.23
N HIS A 198 7.95 -14.31 1.80
CA HIS A 198 7.74 -14.08 3.24
C HIS A 198 6.25 -13.93 3.61
N ARG A 199 5.36 -13.98 2.62
CA ARG A 199 3.90 -13.89 2.76
C ARG A 199 3.47 -12.62 3.50
N HIS A 200 4.01 -11.47 3.11
CA HIS A 200 3.71 -10.19 3.76
C HIS A 200 2.23 -9.80 3.66
N CYS A 201 1.53 -10.25 2.61
CA CYS A 201 0.08 -10.09 2.46
C CYS A 201 -0.74 -10.70 3.62
N ASP A 202 -0.18 -11.66 4.37
CA ASP A 202 -0.84 -12.24 5.55
C ASP A 202 -0.60 -11.47 6.85
N VAL A 203 0.40 -10.57 6.89
CA VAL A 203 0.79 -9.82 8.10
C VAL A 203 -0.43 -9.15 8.76
N PRO A 204 -1.32 -8.46 8.02
CA PRO A 204 -2.51 -7.84 8.61
C PRO A 204 -3.39 -8.84 9.38
N VAL A 205 -3.68 -10.00 8.78
CA VAL A 205 -4.54 -11.03 9.36
C VAL A 205 -3.87 -11.69 10.57
N ARG A 206 -2.56 -11.94 10.48
CA ARG A 206 -1.79 -12.50 11.59
C ARG A 206 -1.80 -11.55 12.78
N LEU A 207 -1.54 -10.25 12.57
CA LEU A 207 -1.63 -9.26 13.64
C LEU A 207 -3.04 -9.17 14.22
N ALA A 208 -4.08 -9.19 13.38
CA ALA A 208 -5.47 -9.21 13.82
C ALA A 208 -5.77 -10.34 14.80
N SER A 209 -5.15 -11.51 14.62
CA SER A 209 -5.35 -12.68 15.48
C SER A 209 -4.85 -12.51 16.92
N TYR A 210 -3.99 -11.52 17.18
CA TYR A 210 -3.51 -11.18 18.51
C TYR A 210 -4.38 -10.13 19.22
N LEU A 211 -5.38 -9.57 18.54
CA LEU A 211 -6.23 -8.52 19.09
C LEU A 211 -7.48 -9.11 19.74
N ALA A 212 -7.87 -8.52 20.88
CA ALA A 212 -9.18 -8.76 21.47
C ALA A 212 -10.29 -8.19 20.56
N PRO A 213 -11.55 -8.63 20.72
CA PRO A 213 -12.69 -7.99 20.07
C PRO A 213 -12.72 -6.47 20.29
N GLN A 214 -13.05 -5.74 19.23
CA GLN A 214 -12.91 -4.29 19.16
C GLN A 214 -14.26 -3.60 19.35
N THR A 215 -14.26 -2.37 19.88
CA THR A 215 -15.49 -1.58 20.01
C THR A 215 -15.90 -0.98 18.66
N TYR A 216 -17.16 -0.54 18.56
CA TYR A 216 -17.67 0.21 17.41
C TYR A 216 -16.77 1.38 17.01
N SER A 217 -16.26 2.14 17.98
CA SER A 217 -15.41 3.31 17.73
C SER A 217 -14.09 2.92 17.05
N HIS A 218 -13.42 1.85 17.51
CA HIS A 218 -12.18 1.38 16.89
C HIS A 218 -12.41 0.78 15.51
N ALA A 219 -13.49 0.01 15.33
CA ALA A 219 -13.86 -0.55 14.04
C ALA A 219 -14.18 0.54 13.00
N THR A 220 -14.98 1.54 13.38
CA THR A 220 -15.37 2.66 12.52
C THR A 220 -14.18 3.56 12.18
N LEU A 221 -13.31 3.85 13.15
CA LEU A 221 -12.07 4.59 12.91
C LEU A 221 -11.19 3.86 11.89
N THR A 222 -10.99 2.56 12.08
CA THR A 222 -10.17 1.73 11.20
C THR A 222 -10.71 1.75 9.76
N LEU A 223 -12.01 1.51 9.61
CA LEU A 223 -12.68 1.55 8.31
C LEU A 223 -12.53 2.93 7.64
N GLY A 224 -12.78 4.01 8.39
CA GLY A 224 -12.69 5.37 7.86
C GLY A 224 -11.27 5.74 7.42
N LEU A 225 -10.25 5.35 8.18
CA LEU A 225 -8.85 5.59 7.82
C LEU A 225 -8.41 4.78 6.61
N PHE A 226 -8.82 3.51 6.54
CA PHE A 226 -8.49 2.63 5.43
C PHE A 226 -9.09 3.16 4.12
N GLU A 227 -10.38 3.48 4.13
CA GLU A 227 -11.08 4.05 2.97
C GLU A 227 -10.50 5.42 2.56
N LEU A 228 -10.21 6.31 3.53
CA LEU A 228 -9.59 7.61 3.25
C LEU A 228 -8.22 7.46 2.59
N THR A 229 -7.43 6.49 3.03
CA THR A 229 -6.11 6.21 2.47
C THR A 229 -6.20 5.83 0.99
N LEU A 230 -7.06 4.87 0.64
CA LEU A 230 -7.22 4.43 -0.75
C LEU A 230 -7.70 5.58 -1.65
N ASN A 231 -8.60 6.43 -1.15
CA ASN A 231 -9.03 7.62 -1.88
C ASN A 231 -7.89 8.63 -2.13
N PHE A 232 -6.99 8.80 -1.16
CA PHE A 232 -5.83 9.66 -1.34
C PHE A 232 -4.83 9.10 -2.35
N LEU A 233 -4.63 7.78 -2.35
CA LEU A 233 -3.79 7.10 -3.35
C LEU A 233 -4.40 7.21 -4.76
N ASP A 234 -5.69 6.89 -4.93
CA ASP A 234 -6.42 7.03 -6.20
C ASP A 234 -6.34 8.47 -6.76
N LYS A 235 -6.56 9.46 -5.90
CA LYS A 235 -6.46 10.87 -6.31
C LYS A 235 -5.03 11.24 -6.71
N MET A 236 -4.03 10.70 -6.01
CA MET A 236 -2.63 10.94 -6.30
C MET A 236 -2.25 10.36 -7.68
N GLU A 237 -2.70 9.15 -8.00
CA GLU A 237 -2.51 8.51 -9.31
C GLU A 237 -3.21 9.29 -10.43
N LYS A 238 -4.47 9.70 -10.23
CA LYS A 238 -5.21 10.53 -11.21
C LYS A 238 -4.53 11.88 -11.46
N ASN A 239 -3.91 12.46 -10.44
CA ASN A 239 -3.15 13.71 -10.60
C ASN A 239 -1.83 13.48 -11.36
N LEU A 240 -1.19 12.32 -11.19
CA LEU A 240 -0.04 11.93 -11.99
C LEU A 240 -0.43 11.85 -13.47
N ALA A 241 -1.51 11.14 -13.79
CA ALA A 241 -2.00 11.02 -15.16
C ALA A 241 -2.28 12.39 -15.80
N LYS A 242 -2.93 13.30 -15.06
CA LYS A 242 -3.18 14.69 -15.51
C LYS A 242 -1.92 15.52 -15.75
N LYS A 243 -0.84 15.26 -15.01
CA LYS A 243 0.43 15.99 -15.18
C LYS A 243 1.10 15.68 -16.52
N PHE A 244 0.90 14.48 -17.04
CA PHE A 244 1.52 13.99 -18.29
C PHE A 244 0.53 13.92 -19.48
N SER A 245 -0.77 14.10 -19.24
CA SER A 245 -1.76 14.27 -20.30
C SER A 245 -1.70 15.72 -20.80
N ILE A 246 -1.35 15.91 -22.08
CA ILE A 246 -1.39 17.22 -22.77
C ILE A 246 -2.84 17.64 -22.99
#